data_AF-A0AAV7T1D0-F1
#
_entry.id   AF-A0AAV7T1D0-F1
#
_cell.length_a   1.000
_cell.length_b   1.000
_cell.length_c   1.000
_cell.angle_alpha   90.00
_cell.angle_beta   90.00
_cell.angle_gamma   90.00
#
_symmetry.space_group_name_H-M   'P 1'
#
loop_
_entity.id
_entity.type
_entity.pdbx_description
1 polymer ?
#
loop_
_entity_poly.entity_id
_entity_poly.type
_entity_poly.pdbx_seq_one_letter_code
_entity_poly.pdbx_strand_id
1 'polypeptide(L)'
;MVRSPQWTEGLVGRTSLAEDAVMRDSVDKKVNVSLEKSYAGTHLALRAGIYGTYVAQSLLSDLKALNNALDRSLDSSGLMSLIEHQVEFLSDISFDVVRASAPAEGACVSARQNLVL
;
A
#
# COMPACT_ATOMS: atom_id res chain seq x y z
N MET A 1 56.20 43.12 -3.74
CA MET A 1 55.30 42.42 -4.67
C MET A 1 54.79 41.17 -3.98
N VAL A 2 53.58 41.19 -3.43
CA VAL A 2 52.95 40.03 -2.78
C VAL A 2 52.12 39.32 -3.85
N ARG A 3 52.40 38.04 -4.12
CA ARG A 3 51.58 37.19 -5.00
C ARG A 3 50.38 36.67 -4.20
N SER A 4 49.16 36.96 -4.63
CA SER A 4 47.94 36.39 -4.06
C SER A 4 47.89 34.87 -4.28
N PRO A 5 47.43 34.07 -3.30
CA PRO A 5 47.36 32.61 -3.45
C PRO A 5 46.14 32.22 -4.30
N GLN A 6 46.34 31.46 -5.38
CA GLN A 6 45.30 30.95 -6.30
C GLN A 6 44.51 29.73 -5.75
N TRP A 7 44.39 29.55 -4.44
CA TRP A 7 43.93 28.27 -3.85
C TRP A 7 42.42 28.17 -3.56
N THR A 8 41.64 29.23 -3.79
CA THR A 8 40.22 29.24 -3.38
C THR A 8 39.26 28.70 -4.43
N GLU A 9 39.61 28.65 -5.72
CA GLU A 9 38.68 28.19 -6.77
C GLU A 9 38.51 26.66 -6.78
N GLY A 10 39.54 25.89 -6.41
CA GLY A 10 39.49 24.42 -6.40
C GLY A 10 38.78 23.79 -5.20
N LEU A 11 38.63 24.53 -4.10
CA LEU A 11 37.95 24.04 -2.89
C LEU A 11 36.43 24.24 -2.97
N VAL A 12 35.96 25.37 -3.51
CA VAL A 12 34.53 25.69 -3.64
C VAL A 12 33.81 24.72 -4.61
N GLY A 13 34.47 24.31 -5.69
CA GLY A 13 33.91 23.30 -6.61
C GLY A 13 33.91 21.86 -6.07
N ARG A 14 34.81 21.54 -5.11
CA ARG A 14 34.84 20.21 -4.47
C ARG A 14 33.82 20.08 -3.34
N THR A 15 33.55 21.16 -2.61
CA THR A 15 32.48 21.19 -1.61
C THR A 15 31.10 21.17 -2.27
N SER A 16 30.89 21.88 -3.39
CA SER A 16 29.59 21.82 -4.09
C SER A 16 29.29 20.43 -4.66
N LEU A 17 30.29 19.74 -5.24
CA LEU A 17 30.11 18.38 -5.75
C LEU A 17 29.87 17.36 -4.63
N ALA A 18 30.49 17.55 -3.47
CA ALA A 18 30.26 16.70 -2.30
C ALA A 18 28.87 16.96 -1.69
N GLU A 19 28.44 18.22 -1.60
CA GLU A 19 27.11 18.62 -1.15
C GLU A 19 26.02 18.11 -2.10
N ASP A 20 26.23 18.20 -3.42
CA ASP A 20 25.34 17.63 -4.44
C ASP A 20 25.23 16.11 -4.32
N ALA A 21 26.34 15.41 -4.07
CA ALA A 21 26.34 13.96 -3.88
C ALA A 21 25.61 13.55 -2.58
N VAL A 22 25.77 14.31 -1.50
CA VAL A 22 25.06 14.08 -0.22
C VAL A 22 23.56 14.36 -0.37
N MET A 23 23.19 15.41 -1.11
CA MET A 23 21.79 15.73 -1.38
C MET A 23 21.12 14.65 -2.23
N ARG A 24 21.81 14.13 -3.26
CA ARG A 24 21.33 12.98 -4.05
C ARG A 24 21.15 11.72 -3.22
N ASP A 25 22.12 11.34 -2.40
CA ASP A 25 22.02 10.16 -1.52
C ASP A 25 20.86 10.30 -0.51
N SER A 26 20.63 11.51 0.00
CA SER A 26 19.47 11.80 0.87
C SER A 26 18.14 11.67 0.14
N VAL A 27 18.05 12.14 -1.11
CA VAL A 27 16.85 12.01 -1.95
C VAL A 27 16.59 10.53 -2.30
N ASP A 28 17.62 9.80 -2.74
CA ASP A 28 17.51 8.39 -3.09
C ASP A 28 17.02 7.54 -1.92
N LYS A 29 17.52 7.80 -0.71
CA LYS A 29 17.04 7.14 0.52
C LYS A 29 15.56 7.42 0.79
N LYS A 30 15.12 8.68 0.64
CA LYS A 30 13.71 9.05 0.85
C LYS A 30 12.79 8.39 -0.18
N VAL A 31 13.22 8.34 -1.44
CA VAL A 31 12.48 7.67 -2.52
C VAL A 31 12.38 6.17 -2.21
N ASN A 32 13.48 5.52 -1.82
CA ASN A 32 13.47 4.09 -1.54
C ASN A 32 12.53 3.74 -0.37
N VAL A 33 12.58 4.49 0.74
CA VAL A 33 11.67 4.29 1.89
C VAL A 33 10.20 4.47 1.48
N SER A 34 9.91 5.45 0.63
CA SER A 34 8.55 5.68 0.13
C SER A 34 8.08 4.56 -0.82
N LEU A 35 8.96 4.03 -1.67
CA LEU A 35 8.65 2.88 -2.51
C LEU A 35 8.39 1.62 -1.68
N GLU A 36 9.24 1.31 -0.71
CA GLU A 36 9.06 0.16 0.19
C GLU A 36 7.71 0.21 0.92
N LYS A 37 7.32 1.39 1.43
CA LYS A 37 6.01 1.59 2.05
C LYS A 37 4.85 1.39 1.07
N SER A 38 5.01 1.88 -0.16
CA SER A 38 4.02 1.70 -1.23
C SER A 38 3.84 0.21 -1.55
N TYR A 39 4.94 -0.51 -1.79
CA TYR A 39 4.92 -1.96 -2.04
C TYR A 39 4.28 -2.75 -0.88
N ALA A 40 4.65 -2.44 0.36
CA ALA A 40 4.09 -3.11 1.53
C ALA A 40 2.56 -2.91 1.62
N GLY A 41 2.08 -1.68 1.43
CA GLY A 41 0.65 -1.39 1.45
C GLY A 41 -0.11 -2.05 0.29
N THR A 42 0.43 -2.02 -0.94
CA THR A 42 -0.17 -2.73 -2.09
C THR A 42 -0.23 -4.24 -1.87
N HIS A 43 0.81 -4.83 -1.30
CA HIS A 43 0.82 -6.27 -1.00
C HIS A 43 -0.22 -6.65 0.06
N LEU A 44 -0.39 -5.84 1.10
CA LEU A 44 -1.43 -6.03 2.11
C LEU A 44 -2.83 -5.92 1.49
N ALA A 45 -3.06 -4.91 0.64
CA ALA A 45 -4.33 -4.74 -0.08
C ALA A 45 -4.64 -5.94 -0.99
N LEU A 46 -3.63 -6.44 -1.72
CA LEU A 46 -3.77 -7.63 -2.56
C LEU A 46 -4.15 -8.87 -1.73
N ARG A 47 -3.49 -9.08 -0.59
CA ARG A 47 -3.78 -10.20 0.31
C ARG A 47 -5.21 -10.13 0.84
N ALA A 48 -5.65 -8.96 1.29
CA ALA A 48 -7.03 -8.75 1.74
C ALA A 48 -8.03 -9.02 0.59
N GLY A 49 -7.75 -8.54 -0.63
CA GLY A 49 -8.58 -8.81 -1.80
C GLY A 49 -8.69 -10.31 -2.15
N ILE A 50 -7.60 -11.08 -2.01
CA ILE A 50 -7.61 -12.54 -2.21
C ILE A 50 -8.53 -13.23 -1.19
N TYR A 51 -8.40 -12.87 0.10
CA TYR A 51 -9.29 -13.42 1.12
C TYR A 51 -10.75 -13.04 0.88
N GLY A 52 -11.02 -11.79 0.47
CA GLY A 52 -12.36 -11.34 0.12
C GLY A 52 -12.95 -12.16 -1.03
N THR A 53 -12.15 -12.47 -2.04
CA THR A 53 -12.59 -13.30 -3.18
C THR A 53 -12.98 -14.71 -2.73
N TYR A 54 -12.18 -15.33 -1.86
CA TYR A 54 -12.47 -16.66 -1.31
C TYR A 54 -13.78 -16.67 -0.52
N VAL A 55 -13.99 -15.69 0.35
CA VAL A 55 -15.21 -15.59 1.16
C VAL A 55 -16.43 -15.32 0.29
N ALA A 56 -16.32 -14.46 -0.73
CA ALA A 56 -17.41 -14.21 -1.67
C ALA A 56 -17.84 -15.48 -2.44
N GLN A 57 -16.89 -16.35 -2.81
CA GLN A 57 -17.21 -17.64 -3.43
C GLN A 57 -17.91 -18.60 -2.46
N SER A 58 -17.47 -18.63 -1.20
CA SER A 58 -18.15 -19.40 -0.15
C SER A 58 -19.58 -18.89 0.05
N LEU A 59 -19.75 -17.58 0.19
CA LEU A 59 -21.05 -16.92 0.36
C LEU A 59 -22.01 -17.22 -0.79
N LEU A 60 -21.53 -17.21 -2.03
CA LEU A 60 -22.36 -17.58 -3.18
C LEU A 60 -22.84 -19.04 -3.09
N SER A 61 -22.04 -19.93 -2.52
CA SER A 61 -22.40 -21.34 -2.34
C SER A 61 -23.41 -21.50 -1.20
N ASP A 62 -23.23 -20.77 -0.10
CA ASP A 62 -24.14 -20.77 1.04
C ASP A 62 -25.50 -20.14 0.70
N LEU A 63 -25.52 -19.08 -0.11
CA LEU A 63 -26.77 -18.49 -0.64
C LEU A 63 -27.54 -19.48 -1.53
N LYS A 64 -26.85 -20.28 -2.36
CA LYS A 64 -27.48 -21.34 -3.14
C LYS A 64 -28.04 -22.44 -2.25
N ALA A 65 -27.32 -22.82 -1.20
CA ALA A 65 -27.80 -23.78 -0.21
C ALA A 65 -29.04 -23.27 0.54
N LEU A 66 -29.05 -21.98 0.91
CA LEU A 66 -30.19 -21.32 1.53
C LEU A 66 -31.42 -21.32 0.61
N ASN A 67 -31.25 -20.96 -0.66
CA ASN A 67 -32.35 -20.98 -1.62
C ASN A 67 -32.96 -22.39 -1.74
N ASN A 68 -32.13 -23.43 -1.83
CA ASN A 68 -32.58 -24.81 -1.87
C ASN A 68 -33.29 -25.26 -0.58
N ALA A 69 -32.85 -24.76 0.59
CA ALA A 69 -33.50 -25.05 1.87
C ALA A 69 -34.88 -24.38 1.96
N LEU A 70 -34.99 -23.13 1.52
CA LEU A 70 -36.26 -22.39 1.45
C LEU A 70 -37.24 -23.06 0.48
N ASP A 71 -36.78 -23.46 -0.72
CA ASP A 71 -37.61 -24.18 -1.71
C ASP A 71 -38.19 -25.49 -1.13
N ARG A 72 -37.48 -26.11 -0.19
CA ARG A 72 -37.89 -27.35 0.48
C ARG A 72 -38.59 -27.13 1.81
N SER A 73 -38.82 -25.87 2.22
CA SER A 73 -39.35 -25.51 3.54
C SER A 73 -38.57 -26.14 4.71
N LEU A 74 -37.25 -26.27 4.56
CA LEU A 74 -36.35 -26.77 5.60
C LEU A 74 -35.92 -25.63 6.53
N ASP A 75 -35.57 -25.97 7.78
CA ASP A 75 -34.95 -25.01 8.68
C ASP A 75 -33.64 -24.46 8.06
N SER A 76 -33.56 -23.14 8.01
CA SER A 76 -32.51 -22.38 7.35
C SER A 76 -31.82 -21.37 8.27
N SER A 77 -32.19 -21.36 9.56
CA SER A 77 -31.66 -20.43 10.56
C SER A 77 -30.12 -20.46 10.66
N GLY A 78 -29.53 -21.66 10.64
CA GLY A 78 -28.08 -21.83 10.65
C GLY A 78 -27.37 -21.31 9.38
N LEU A 79 -28.01 -21.47 8.21
CA LEU A 79 -27.47 -20.94 6.94
C LEU A 79 -27.55 -19.40 6.91
N MET A 80 -28.64 -18.83 7.40
CA MET A 80 -28.78 -17.37 7.49
C MET A 80 -27.72 -16.76 8.40
N SER A 81 -27.49 -17.34 9.58
CA SER A 81 -26.44 -16.87 10.51
C SER A 81 -25.03 -16.96 9.90
N LEU A 82 -24.73 -18.02 9.15
CA LEU A 82 -23.45 -18.14 8.44
C LEU A 82 -23.29 -17.07 7.35
N ILE A 83 -24.35 -16.79 6.59
CA ILE A 83 -24.38 -15.75 5.56
C ILE A 83 -24.16 -14.37 6.17
N GLU A 84 -24.84 -14.03 7.27
CA GLU A 84 -24.66 -12.76 7.99
C GLU A 84 -23.20 -12.57 8.42
N HIS A 85 -22.61 -13.60 9.02
CA HIS A 85 -21.21 -13.56 9.44
C HIS A 85 -20.24 -13.36 8.27
N GLN A 86 -20.48 -14.02 7.13
CA GLN A 86 -19.64 -13.86 5.94
C GLN A 86 -19.78 -12.47 5.31
N VAL A 87 -20.97 -11.87 5.34
CA VAL A 87 -21.21 -10.51 4.85
C VAL A 87 -20.47 -9.49 5.74
N GLU A 88 -20.53 -9.64 7.06
CA GLU A 88 -19.77 -8.80 7.98
C GLU A 88 -18.26 -8.92 7.72
N PHE A 89 -17.76 -10.13 7.59
CA PHE A 89 -16.34 -10.38 7.32
C PHE A 89 -15.87 -9.79 5.98
N LEU A 90 -16.71 -9.83 4.93
CA LEU A 90 -16.42 -9.17 3.64
C LEU A 90 -16.36 -7.65 3.76
N SER A 91 -17.20 -7.07 4.62
CA SER A 91 -17.18 -5.64 4.92
C SER A 91 -15.85 -5.22 5.57
N ASP A 92 -15.41 -5.99 6.58
CA ASP A 92 -14.13 -5.76 7.26
C ASP A 92 -12.94 -5.86 6.29
N ILE A 93 -12.94 -6.89 5.44
CA ILE A 93 -11.92 -7.04 4.39
C ILE A 93 -11.89 -5.82 3.45
N SER A 94 -13.07 -5.32 3.06
CA SER A 94 -13.16 -4.14 2.18
C SER A 94 -12.57 -2.90 2.84
N PHE A 95 -12.81 -2.70 4.14
CA PHE A 95 -12.16 -1.64 4.90
C PHE A 95 -10.64 -1.82 5.01
N ASP A 96 -10.17 -3.05 5.22
CA ASP A 96 -8.74 -3.34 5.29
C ASP A 96 -8.03 -3.07 3.95
N VAL A 97 -8.67 -3.38 2.82
CA VAL A 97 -8.16 -3.03 1.48
C VAL A 97 -7.97 -1.52 1.36
N VAL A 98 -8.98 -0.73 1.74
CA VAL A 98 -8.89 0.74 1.67
C VAL A 98 -7.81 1.26 2.62
N ARG A 99 -7.75 0.73 3.84
CA ARG A 99 -6.78 1.12 4.87
C ARG A 99 -5.34 0.78 4.45
N ALA A 100 -5.12 -0.29 3.69
CA ALA A 100 -3.83 -0.65 3.15
C ALA A 100 -3.46 0.17 1.89
N SER A 101 -4.44 0.48 1.04
CA SER A 101 -4.22 1.15 -0.24
C SER A 101 -3.96 2.65 -0.10
N ALA A 102 -4.70 3.35 0.77
CA ALA A 102 -4.57 4.81 0.90
C ALA A 102 -3.16 5.25 1.37
N PRO A 103 -2.52 4.61 2.37
CA PRO A 103 -1.13 4.92 2.70
C PRO A 103 -0.13 4.57 1.59
N ALA A 104 -0.41 3.51 0.81
CA ALA A 104 0.45 3.10 -0.30
C ALA A 104 0.48 4.14 -1.43
N GLU A 105 -0.69 4.69 -1.76
CA GLU A 105 -0.82 5.80 -2.71
C GLU A 105 -0.14 7.06 -2.18
N GLY A 106 -0.33 7.40 -0.90
CA GLY A 106 0.35 8.52 -0.26
C GLY A 106 1.88 8.40 -0.30
N ALA A 107 2.41 7.19 -0.09
CA ALA A 107 3.83 6.91 -0.20
C ALA A 107 4.34 7.07 -1.65
N CYS A 108 3.57 6.62 -2.64
CA CYS A 108 3.89 6.81 -4.06
C CYS A 108 3.95 8.31 -4.44
N VAL A 109 2.97 9.11 -3.98
CA VAL A 109 2.97 10.57 -4.19
C VAL A 109 4.19 11.22 -3.54
N SER A 110 4.55 10.81 -2.32
CA SER A 110 5.75 11.31 -1.62
C SER A 110 7.04 10.95 -2.37
N ALA A 111 7.18 9.74 -2.90
CA ALA A 111 8.32 9.35 -3.73
C ALA A 111 8.43 10.26 -4.96
N ARG A 112 7.31 10.51 -5.64
CA ARG A 112 7.27 11.39 -6.83
C ARG A 112 7.68 12.83 -6.49
N GLN A 113 7.24 13.37 -5.35
CA GLN A 113 7.65 14.71 -4.92
C GLN A 113 9.16 14.80 -4.66
N ASN A 114 9.76 13.78 -4.05
CA ASN A 114 11.21 13.74 -3.82
C ASN A 114 12.03 13.57 -5.10
N LEU A 115 11.45 13.05 -6.19
CA LEU A 115 12.14 12.91 -7.48
C LEU A 115 12.12 14.18 -8.34
N VAL A 116 11.24 15.14 -8.02
CA VAL A 116 11.05 16.38 -8.79
C VAL A 116 11.76 17.58 -8.14
N LEU A 117 12.11 17.47 -6.85
CA LEU A 117 12.85 18.45 -6.06
C LEU A 117 14.34 18.09 -6.02
#